data_AF-A0A257N9F6-F1
#
_entry.id   AF-A0A257N9F6-F1
#
_cell.length_a   1.000
_cell.length_b   1.000
_cell.length_c   1.000
_cell.angle_alpha   90.00
_cell.angle_beta   90.00
_cell.angle_gamma   90.00
#
_symmetry.space_group_name_H-M   'P 1'
#
loop_
_entity.id
_entity.type
_entity.pdbx_description
1 polymer ?
#
loop_
_entity_poly.entity_id
_entity_poly.type
_entity_poly.pdbx_seq_one_letter_code
_entity_poly.pdbx_strand_id
1 'polypeptide(L)'
;MLKFIKISLLVLTLIGATAWAVLAVYFGDSHSSIVQTCVAAGFGLFGLITIVGLGFARWRKRLLVAYSMLFAAILGWWLFAINPSNERQWQPDLAKLPYSTIDGDTVRVHNIRNFNYHSEFDFSPAYYSKTYDLNKLEGFDLFAVYWMGPAIAHTILSFNFGNKDYLAVSIEARKELNEGYSTIKGFFRQYELTYI
;
A
#
# COMPACT_ATOMS: atom_id res chain seq x y z
N MET A 1 -9.20 -41.01 -4.18
CA MET A 1 -9.61 -39.73 -3.56
C MET A 1 -8.42 -38.86 -3.11
N LEU A 2 -7.55 -39.33 -2.19
CA LEU A 2 -6.44 -38.53 -1.64
C LEU A 2 -5.44 -37.97 -2.69
N LYS A 3 -5.08 -38.77 -3.71
CA LYS A 3 -4.16 -38.34 -4.78
C LYS A 3 -4.75 -37.21 -5.65
N PHE A 4 -6.05 -37.27 -5.93
CA PHE A 4 -6.76 -36.24 -6.68
C PHE A 4 -6.78 -34.93 -5.89
N ILE A 5 -7.18 -34.98 -4.61
CA ILE A 5 -7.18 -33.83 -3.70
C ILE A 5 -5.80 -33.17 -3.64
N LYS A 6 -4.72 -33.95 -3.51
CA LYS A 6 -3.34 -33.42 -3.48
C LYS A 6 -2.96 -32.68 -4.77
N ILE A 7 -3.36 -33.20 -5.93
CA ILE A 7 -3.06 -32.57 -7.22
C ILE A 7 -3.90 -31.30 -7.38
N SER A 8 -5.18 -31.34 -7.06
CA SER A 8 -6.07 -30.17 -7.11
C SER A 8 -5.57 -29.06 -6.20
N LEU A 9 -5.18 -29.38 -4.97
CA LEU A 9 -4.61 -28.40 -4.04
C LEU A 9 -3.32 -27.80 -4.60
N LEU A 10 -2.40 -28.63 -5.11
CA LEU A 10 -1.16 -28.14 -5.72
C LEU A 10 -1.42 -27.19 -6.90
N VAL A 11 -2.38 -27.52 -7.76
CA VAL A 11 -2.78 -26.67 -8.90
C VAL A 11 -3.33 -25.33 -8.40
N LEU A 12 -4.23 -25.35 -7.40
CA LEU A 12 -4.76 -24.11 -6.81
C LEU A 12 -3.66 -23.25 -6.19
N THR A 13 -2.71 -23.87 -5.48
CA THR A 13 -1.55 -23.16 -4.92
C THR A 13 -0.71 -22.53 -6.02
N LEU A 14 -0.43 -23.25 -7.10
CA LEU A 14 0.34 -22.71 -8.24
C LEU A 14 -0.40 -21.58 -8.94
N ILE A 15 -1.72 -21.67 -9.11
CA ILE A 15 -2.52 -20.58 -9.70
C ILE A 15 -2.45 -19.35 -8.80
N GLY A 16 -2.71 -19.50 -7.50
CA GLY A 16 -2.66 -18.39 -6.54
C GLY A 16 -1.28 -17.74 -6.46
N ALA A 17 -0.22 -18.54 -6.35
CA ALA A 17 1.16 -18.07 -6.34
C ALA A 17 1.55 -17.38 -7.65
N THR A 18 1.12 -17.91 -8.80
CA THR A 18 1.39 -17.31 -10.11
C THR A 18 0.67 -15.99 -10.26
N ALA A 19 -0.62 -15.94 -9.94
CA ALA A 19 -1.41 -14.71 -9.99
C ALA A 19 -0.80 -13.63 -9.08
N TRP A 20 -0.47 -13.98 -7.83
CA TRP A 20 0.17 -13.06 -6.91
C TRP A 20 1.53 -12.56 -7.43
N ALA A 21 2.40 -13.43 -7.93
CA ALA A 21 3.72 -13.04 -8.42
C ALA A 21 3.64 -12.17 -9.68
N VAL A 22 2.71 -12.47 -10.61
CA VAL A 22 2.45 -11.63 -11.78
C VAL A 22 2.03 -10.23 -11.36
N LEU A 23 1.09 -10.13 -10.42
CA LEU A 23 0.64 -8.83 -9.89
C LEU A 23 1.75 -8.11 -9.13
N ALA A 24 2.55 -8.83 -8.33
CA ALA A 24 3.67 -8.27 -7.59
C ALA A 24 4.76 -7.69 -8.50
N VAL A 25 5.07 -8.35 -9.62
CA VAL A 25 6.02 -7.82 -10.60
C VAL A 25 5.43 -6.65 -11.38
N TYR A 26 4.17 -6.77 -11.81
CA TYR A 26 3.53 -5.75 -12.64
C TYR A 26 3.29 -4.44 -11.88
N PHE A 27 2.90 -4.55 -10.61
CA PHE A 27 2.60 -3.41 -9.73
C PHE A 27 3.71 -3.09 -8.73
N GLY A 28 4.84 -3.79 -8.71
CA GLY A 28 5.86 -3.56 -7.68
C GLY A 28 6.72 -2.32 -7.88
N ASP A 29 6.44 -1.53 -8.92
CA ASP A 29 7.01 -0.21 -9.17
C ASP A 29 5.88 0.77 -9.52
N SER A 30 6.07 2.06 -9.19
CA SER A 30 5.02 3.08 -9.26
C SER A 30 4.58 3.30 -10.71
N HIS A 31 5.51 3.07 -11.64
CA HIS A 31 5.29 3.07 -13.08
C HIS A 31 5.62 1.73 -13.70
N SER A 32 4.58 0.97 -14.07
CA SER A 32 4.73 -0.30 -14.79
C SER A 32 5.47 -0.08 -16.12
N SER A 33 6.71 -0.57 -16.20
CA SER A 33 7.51 -0.49 -17.42
C SER A 33 7.19 -1.65 -18.38
N ILE A 34 7.57 -1.50 -19.67
CA ILE A 34 7.48 -2.59 -20.65
C ILE A 34 8.25 -3.82 -20.17
N VAL A 35 9.42 -3.61 -19.56
CA VAL A 35 10.25 -4.69 -19.01
C VAL A 35 9.51 -5.44 -17.91
N GLN A 36 8.93 -4.74 -16.93
CA GLN A 36 8.14 -5.37 -15.86
C GLN A 36 6.95 -6.13 -16.44
N THR A 37 6.26 -5.56 -17.42
CA THR A 37 5.14 -6.21 -18.09
C THR A 37 5.57 -7.51 -18.78
N CYS A 38 6.70 -7.49 -19.48
CA CYS A 38 7.27 -8.69 -20.13
C CYS A 38 7.69 -9.75 -19.10
N VAL A 39 8.33 -9.35 -17.99
CA VAL A 39 8.73 -10.28 -16.92
C VAL A 39 7.51 -10.90 -16.25
N ALA A 40 6.48 -10.10 -15.94
CA ALA A 40 5.23 -10.57 -15.38
C ALA A 40 4.52 -11.56 -16.33
N ALA A 41 4.40 -11.22 -17.61
CA ALA A 41 3.82 -12.09 -18.63
C ALA A 41 4.62 -13.40 -18.79
N GLY A 42 5.95 -13.31 -18.81
CA GLY A 42 6.84 -14.47 -18.89
C GLY A 42 6.70 -15.41 -17.69
N PHE A 43 6.62 -14.87 -16.48
CA PHE A 43 6.38 -15.67 -15.28
C PHE A 43 4.98 -16.31 -15.30
N GLY A 44 3.96 -15.58 -15.74
CA GLY A 44 2.60 -16.10 -15.94
C GLY A 44 2.56 -17.29 -16.91
N LEU A 45 3.20 -17.16 -18.06
CA LEU A 45 3.33 -18.24 -19.04
C LEU A 45 4.08 -19.43 -18.47
N PHE A 46 5.16 -19.21 -17.71
CA PHE A 46 5.91 -20.28 -17.07
C PHE A 46 5.09 -21.01 -15.99
N GLY A 47 4.24 -20.30 -15.25
CA GLY A 47 3.27 -20.89 -14.33
C GLY A 47 2.29 -21.81 -15.05
N LEU A 48 1.74 -21.38 -16.20
CA LEU A 48 0.87 -22.21 -17.03
C LEU A 48 1.58 -23.47 -17.53
N ILE A 49 2.81 -23.34 -18.05
CA ILE A 49 3.64 -24.47 -18.48
C ILE A 49 3.88 -25.44 -17.32
N THR A 50 4.12 -24.92 -16.12
CA THR A 50 4.33 -25.74 -14.91
C THR A 50 3.08 -26.54 -14.55
N ILE A 51 1.90 -25.92 -14.60
CA ILE A 51 0.61 -26.57 -14.31
C ILE A 51 0.32 -27.69 -15.32
N VAL A 52 0.43 -27.39 -16.62
CA VAL A 52 0.25 -28.41 -17.68
C VAL A 52 1.30 -29.52 -17.56
N GLY A 53 2.53 -29.14 -17.24
CA GLY A 53 3.66 -30.04 -17.01
C GLY A 53 3.48 -31.04 -15.87
N LEU A 54 2.55 -30.80 -14.93
CA LEU A 54 2.24 -31.75 -13.85
C LEU A 54 1.74 -33.11 -14.37
N GLY A 55 1.11 -33.14 -15.55
CA GLY A 55 0.67 -34.37 -16.22
C GLY A 55 1.82 -35.23 -16.74
N PHE A 56 3.02 -34.67 -16.90
CA PHE A 56 4.17 -35.35 -17.52
C PHE A 56 5.20 -35.73 -16.45
N ALA A 57 5.20 -37.00 -16.03
CA ALA A 57 6.02 -37.51 -14.93
C ALA A 57 7.53 -37.19 -15.05
N ARG A 58 8.06 -37.19 -16.27
CA ARG A 58 9.47 -36.88 -16.57
C ARG A 58 9.86 -35.44 -16.23
N TRP A 59 8.95 -34.48 -16.41
CA TRP A 59 9.25 -33.05 -16.31
C TRP A 59 8.70 -32.41 -15.04
N ARG A 60 7.65 -32.99 -14.44
CA ARG A 60 6.97 -32.46 -13.25
C ARG A 60 7.92 -31.94 -12.16
N LYS A 61 8.89 -32.75 -11.71
CA LYS A 61 9.81 -32.34 -10.63
C LYS A 61 10.70 -31.17 -11.04
N ARG A 62 11.22 -31.18 -12.27
CA ARG A 62 12.10 -30.12 -12.80
C ARG A 62 11.37 -28.79 -12.92
N LEU A 63 10.15 -28.82 -13.47
CA LEU A 63 9.31 -27.62 -13.59
C LEU A 63 8.92 -27.07 -12.23
N LEU A 64 8.56 -27.92 -11.27
CA LEU A 64 8.25 -27.46 -9.90
C LEU A 64 9.46 -26.81 -9.21
N VAL A 65 10.64 -27.41 -9.31
CA VAL A 65 11.86 -26.83 -8.72
C VAL A 65 12.19 -25.50 -9.38
N ALA A 66 12.16 -25.42 -10.72
CA ALA A 66 12.39 -24.17 -11.45
C ALA A 66 11.37 -23.08 -11.09
N TYR A 67 10.08 -23.43 -11.02
CA TYR A 67 9.02 -22.52 -10.60
C TYR A 67 9.24 -22.02 -9.18
N SER A 68 9.51 -22.92 -8.23
CA SER A 68 9.75 -22.54 -6.83
C SER A 68 10.96 -21.62 -6.68
N MET A 69 12.05 -21.83 -7.44
CA MET A 69 13.21 -20.94 -7.41
C MET A 69 12.89 -19.54 -7.96
N LEU A 70 12.21 -19.46 -9.11
CA LEU A 70 11.83 -18.18 -9.69
C LEU A 70 10.82 -17.43 -8.81
N PHE A 71 9.83 -18.14 -8.27
CA PHE A 71 8.89 -17.58 -7.30
C PHE A 71 9.61 -17.05 -6.06
N ALA A 72 10.55 -17.81 -5.51
CA ALA A 72 11.35 -17.38 -4.36
C ALA A 72 12.20 -16.13 -4.67
N ALA A 73 12.71 -16.00 -5.90
CA ALA A 73 13.42 -14.80 -6.34
C ALA A 73 12.50 -13.57 -6.43
N ILE A 74 11.29 -13.72 -7.00
CA ILE A 74 10.29 -12.64 -7.05
C ILE A 74 9.86 -12.25 -5.64
N LEU A 75 9.60 -13.23 -4.77
CA LEU A 75 9.23 -13.00 -3.38
C LEU A 75 10.36 -12.28 -2.63
N GLY A 76 11.61 -12.70 -2.82
CA GLY A 76 12.78 -12.05 -2.23
C GLY A 76 12.91 -10.60 -2.69
N TRP A 77 12.78 -10.34 -3.99
CA TRP A 77 12.76 -8.97 -4.51
C TRP A 77 11.62 -8.14 -3.90
N TRP A 78 10.39 -8.66 -3.89
CA TRP A 78 9.23 -7.96 -3.35
C TRP A 78 9.37 -7.65 -1.85
N LEU A 79 9.98 -8.56 -1.09
CA LEU A 79 10.20 -8.39 0.35
C LEU A 79 11.32 -7.41 0.68
N PHE A 80 12.42 -7.42 -0.07
CA PHE A 80 13.67 -6.76 0.32
C PHE A 80 14.09 -5.58 -0.56
N ALA A 81 13.62 -5.51 -1.81
CA ALA A 81 14.00 -4.43 -2.73
C ALA A 81 13.01 -3.26 -2.72
N ILE A 82 11.71 -3.52 -2.50
CA ILE A 82 10.68 -2.48 -2.40
C ILE A 82 10.69 -1.91 -0.99
N ASN A 83 11.45 -0.84 -0.79
CA ASN A 83 11.60 -0.16 0.49
C ASN A 83 10.85 1.18 0.52
N PRO A 84 10.20 1.53 1.64
CA PRO A 84 9.67 2.87 1.81
C PRO A 84 10.81 3.89 1.87
N SER A 85 10.56 5.07 1.34
CA SER A 85 11.48 6.21 1.40
C SER A 85 10.67 7.46 1.68
N ASN A 86 11.25 8.42 2.40
CA ASN A 86 10.68 9.75 2.58
C ASN A 86 11.25 10.78 1.59
N GLU A 87 12.22 10.39 0.78
CA GLU A 87 13.01 11.28 -0.08
C GLU A 87 12.55 11.28 -1.56
N ARG A 88 11.34 10.77 -1.83
CA ARG A 88 10.76 10.80 -3.18
C ARG A 88 10.19 12.18 -3.53
N GLN A 89 9.87 12.37 -4.80
CA GLN A 89 9.13 13.55 -5.23
C GLN A 89 7.64 13.35 -4.95
N TRP A 90 7.18 13.92 -3.85
CA TRP A 90 5.78 13.80 -3.40
C TRP A 90 4.87 14.83 -4.07
N GLN A 91 3.57 14.54 -4.10
CA GLN A 91 2.57 15.55 -4.46
C GLN A 91 2.60 16.74 -3.48
N PRO A 92 2.26 17.96 -3.93
CA PRO A 92 2.37 19.16 -3.11
C PRO A 92 1.59 19.09 -1.77
N ASP A 93 0.45 18.39 -1.74
CA ASP A 93 -0.38 18.15 -0.55
C ASP A 93 0.17 17.10 0.41
N LEU A 94 1.20 16.34 -0.02
CA LEU A 94 1.83 15.25 0.71
C LEU A 94 3.35 15.47 0.88
N ALA A 95 3.83 16.66 0.54
CA ALA A 95 5.25 17.00 0.50
C ALA A 95 5.90 17.09 1.89
N LYS A 96 5.14 17.54 2.90
CA LYS A 96 5.62 17.61 4.30
C LYS A 96 4.91 16.57 5.16
N LEU A 97 5.71 15.80 5.90
CA LEU A 97 5.21 14.86 6.90
C LEU A 97 4.90 15.61 8.20
N PRO A 98 3.72 15.40 8.80
CA PRO A 98 3.49 15.78 10.19
C PRO A 98 4.26 14.87 11.13
N TYR A 99 4.67 15.43 12.26
CA TYR A 99 5.27 14.71 13.36
C TYR A 99 4.90 15.37 14.68
N SER A 100 5.01 14.64 15.78
CA SER A 100 4.75 15.17 17.12
C SER A 100 5.99 15.06 18.01
N THR A 101 6.13 16.03 18.90
CA THR A 101 7.06 15.99 20.03
C THR A 101 6.23 15.99 21.31
N ILE A 102 6.48 15.03 22.19
CA ILE A 102 5.72 14.82 23.42
C ILE A 102 6.62 15.17 24.60
N ASP A 103 6.13 16.02 25.50
CA ASP A 103 6.80 16.41 26.74
C ASP A 103 5.78 16.41 27.89
N GLY A 104 5.86 15.40 28.75
CA GLY A 104 4.87 15.13 29.80
C GLY A 104 3.45 15.07 29.23
N ASP A 105 2.59 15.95 29.75
CA ASP A 105 1.19 16.05 29.34
C ASP A 105 0.98 17.00 28.14
N THR A 106 2.03 17.41 27.45
CA THR A 106 1.91 18.29 26.27
C THR A 106 2.37 17.58 25.00
N VAL A 107 1.62 17.77 23.92
CA VAL A 107 1.95 17.29 22.59
C VAL A 107 2.03 18.47 21.64
N ARG A 108 3.22 18.74 21.10
CA ARG A 108 3.38 19.68 19.99
C ARG A 108 3.35 18.92 18.68
N VAL A 109 2.35 19.19 17.86
CA VAL A 109 2.21 18.65 16.51
C VAL A 109 2.76 19.67 15.52
N HIS A 110 3.62 19.22 14.64
CA HIS A 110 4.32 20.02 13.64
C HIS A 110 3.82 19.67 12.25
N ASN A 111 3.91 20.63 11.33
CA ASN A 111 3.43 20.50 9.95
C ASN A 111 1.96 20.06 9.84
N ILE A 112 1.09 20.56 10.74
CA ILE A 112 -0.35 20.38 10.62
C ILE A 112 -0.79 21.11 9.35
N ARG A 113 -1.46 20.42 8.43
CA ARG A 113 -1.90 21.05 7.19
C ARG A 113 -3.12 21.96 7.44
N ASN A 114 -3.14 23.12 6.79
CA ASN A 114 -4.27 24.04 6.79
C ASN A 114 -4.45 24.65 5.39
N PHE A 115 -4.62 23.78 4.42
CA PHE A 115 -4.61 24.16 3.01
C PHE A 115 -5.90 24.88 2.64
N ASN A 116 -5.80 25.90 1.80
CA ASN A 116 -6.97 26.54 1.21
C ASN A 116 -7.23 25.91 -0.17
N TYR A 117 -8.29 25.11 -0.28
CA TYR A 117 -8.66 24.39 -1.50
C TYR A 117 -9.65 25.21 -2.34
N HIS A 118 -9.33 25.45 -3.61
CA HIS A 118 -10.28 25.94 -4.62
C HIS A 118 -10.85 24.79 -5.46
N SER A 119 -10.06 23.72 -5.64
CA SER A 119 -10.48 22.40 -6.14
C SER A 119 -9.58 21.30 -5.58
N GLU A 120 -9.81 20.03 -5.94
CA GLU A 120 -8.96 18.90 -5.53
C GLU A 120 -7.48 19.09 -5.93
N PHE A 121 -7.24 19.66 -7.12
CA PHE A 121 -5.90 19.83 -7.69
C PHE A 121 -5.42 21.29 -7.70
N ASP A 122 -6.23 22.22 -7.18
CA ASP A 122 -5.89 23.64 -7.06
C ASP A 122 -6.09 24.09 -5.62
N PHE A 123 -4.97 24.29 -4.94
CA PHE A 123 -4.92 24.65 -3.53
C PHE A 123 -3.68 25.47 -3.21
N SER A 124 -3.78 26.26 -2.15
CA SER A 124 -2.66 26.99 -1.56
C SER A 124 -2.15 26.23 -0.33
N PRO A 125 -0.94 25.63 -0.39
CA PRO A 125 -0.35 24.93 0.74
C PRO A 125 -0.10 25.86 1.92
N ALA A 126 -0.52 25.45 3.11
CA ALA A 126 -0.18 26.13 4.36
C ALA A 126 -0.05 25.11 5.50
N TYR A 127 0.90 25.38 6.40
CA TYR A 127 1.22 24.49 7.51
C TYR A 127 1.43 25.31 8.77
N TYR A 128 1.06 24.73 9.91
CA TYR A 128 1.32 25.33 11.21
C TYR A 128 1.79 24.27 12.22
N SER A 129 2.24 24.73 13.37
CA SER A 129 2.53 23.86 14.52
C SER A 129 1.71 24.33 15.70
N LYS A 130 1.21 23.38 16.49
CA LYS A 130 0.38 23.69 17.66
C LYS A 130 0.68 22.73 18.80
N THR A 131 0.68 23.28 20.01
CA THR A 131 0.83 22.51 21.25
C THR A 131 -0.55 22.28 21.85
N TYR A 132 -0.82 21.04 22.22
CA TYR A 132 -2.03 20.58 22.87
C TYR A 132 -1.68 20.06 24.27
N ASP A 133 -2.51 20.40 25.24
CA ASP A 133 -2.41 19.92 26.62
C ASP A 133 -3.35 18.72 26.77
N LEU A 134 -2.77 17.54 27.02
CA LEU A 134 -3.49 16.28 27.15
C LEU A 134 -4.46 16.28 28.34
N ASN A 135 -4.21 17.10 29.37
CA ASN A 135 -5.14 17.26 30.50
C ASN A 135 -6.44 17.99 30.09
N LYS A 136 -6.47 18.62 28.91
CA LYS A 136 -7.65 19.26 28.35
C LYS A 136 -8.39 18.40 27.32
N LEU A 137 -7.94 17.17 27.06
CA LEU A 137 -8.61 16.27 26.13
C LEU A 137 -9.99 15.89 26.69
N GLU A 138 -11.05 16.40 26.07
CA GLU A 138 -12.44 16.14 26.46
C GLU A 138 -13.00 14.87 25.81
N GLY A 139 -12.46 14.48 24.65
CA GLY A 139 -12.90 13.30 23.90
C GLY A 139 -12.38 13.28 22.46
N PHE A 140 -12.92 12.36 21.66
CA PHE A 140 -12.66 12.32 20.23
C PHE A 140 -13.90 11.87 19.45
N ASP A 141 -13.98 12.32 18.20
CA ASP A 141 -14.95 11.89 17.21
C ASP A 141 -14.29 11.01 16.16
N LEU A 142 -15.01 9.98 15.69
CA LEU A 142 -14.63 9.16 14.55
C LEU A 142 -15.57 9.47 13.38
N PHE A 143 -15.02 10.01 12.30
CA PHE A 143 -15.73 10.21 11.04
C PHE A 143 -15.47 9.03 10.12
N ALA A 144 -16.53 8.43 9.59
CA ALA A 144 -16.46 7.37 8.58
C ALA A 144 -17.02 7.89 7.26
N VAL A 145 -16.14 8.10 6.28
CA VAL A 145 -16.46 8.71 4.98
C VAL A 145 -16.54 7.62 3.91
N TYR A 146 -17.75 7.32 3.46
CA TYR A 146 -18.01 6.29 2.44
C TYR A 146 -18.05 6.91 1.04
N TRP A 147 -16.88 7.05 0.42
CA TRP A 147 -16.76 7.63 -0.93
C TRP A 147 -16.62 6.57 -2.03
N MET A 148 -16.16 5.36 -1.70
CA MET A 148 -15.97 4.25 -2.65
C MET A 148 -17.02 3.13 -2.45
N GLY A 149 -18.24 3.52 -2.10
CA GLY A 149 -19.33 2.59 -1.79
C GLY A 149 -19.43 2.22 -0.29
N PRO A 150 -20.37 1.34 0.10
CA PRO A 150 -20.73 1.12 1.50
C PRO A 150 -19.82 0.13 2.26
N ALA A 151 -18.94 -0.59 1.57
CA ALA A 151 -18.15 -1.66 2.18
C ALA A 151 -16.84 -1.18 2.84
N ILE A 152 -16.37 0.01 2.48
CA ILE A 152 -15.08 0.57 2.92
C ILE A 152 -15.31 2.04 3.23
N ALA A 153 -14.95 2.47 4.45
CA ALA A 153 -15.00 3.86 4.87
C ALA A 153 -13.58 4.40 5.07
N HIS A 154 -13.36 5.62 4.61
CA HIS A 154 -12.17 6.39 4.97
C HIS A 154 -12.38 7.01 6.35
N THR A 155 -11.48 6.73 7.29
CA THR A 155 -11.68 7.10 8.70
C THR A 155 -10.81 8.28 9.11
N ILE A 156 -11.42 9.27 9.77
CA ILE A 156 -10.73 10.43 10.32
C ILE A 156 -11.05 10.50 11.82
N LEU A 157 -10.04 10.72 12.64
CA LEU A 157 -10.21 10.96 14.07
C LEU A 157 -10.07 12.46 14.34
N SER A 158 -10.96 13.04 15.15
CA SER A 158 -10.85 14.42 15.62
C SER A 158 -10.80 14.44 17.13
N PHE A 159 -9.70 14.89 17.70
CA PHE A 159 -9.51 15.04 19.14
C PHE A 159 -9.99 16.42 19.59
N ASN A 160 -10.83 16.47 20.63
CA ASN A 160 -11.38 17.69 21.21
C ASN A 160 -10.58 18.09 22.46
N PHE A 161 -9.95 19.25 22.44
CA PHE A 161 -9.20 19.82 23.57
C PHE A 161 -9.97 20.98 24.27
N GLY A 162 -11.27 21.09 24.01
CA GLY A 162 -12.16 22.14 24.55
C GLY A 162 -12.02 23.48 23.83
N ASN A 163 -12.92 24.43 24.09
CA ASN A 163 -12.87 25.80 23.54
C ASN A 163 -12.73 25.90 22.00
N LYS A 164 -13.39 25.00 21.26
CA LYS A 164 -13.28 24.87 19.80
C LYS A 164 -11.87 24.50 19.31
N ASP A 165 -11.07 23.87 20.16
CA ASP A 165 -9.75 23.39 19.82
C ASP A 165 -9.79 21.92 19.42
N TYR A 166 -9.53 21.65 18.16
CA TYR A 166 -9.57 20.30 17.60
C TYR A 166 -8.29 19.97 16.85
N LEU A 167 -7.93 18.69 16.89
CA LEU A 167 -6.90 18.11 16.02
C LEU A 167 -7.53 16.95 15.25
N ALA A 168 -7.73 17.15 13.95
CA ALA A 168 -8.11 16.07 13.04
C ALA A 168 -6.85 15.33 12.58
N VAL A 169 -6.94 14.01 12.51
CA VAL A 169 -5.88 13.12 12.02
C VAL A 169 -6.51 12.11 11.07
N SER A 170 -6.00 12.05 9.84
CA SER A 170 -6.35 11.04 8.85
C SER A 170 -5.13 10.23 8.44
N ILE A 171 -5.34 8.95 8.12
CA ILE A 171 -4.31 8.06 7.57
C ILE A 171 -4.45 8.07 6.05
N GLU A 172 -3.37 8.38 5.34
CA GLU A 172 -3.39 8.55 3.90
C GLU A 172 -2.30 7.73 3.20
N ALA A 173 -2.61 7.30 1.98
CA ALA A 173 -1.62 6.87 1.02
C ALA A 173 -0.83 8.10 0.55
N ARG A 174 0.47 8.11 0.83
CA ARG A 174 1.39 9.15 0.39
C ARG A 174 1.80 8.87 -1.06
N LYS A 175 1.41 9.76 -1.96
CA LYS A 175 1.56 9.58 -3.41
C LYS A 175 2.72 10.40 -3.96
N GLU A 176 3.45 9.80 -4.90
CA GLU A 176 4.46 10.50 -5.69
C GLU A 176 3.83 11.48 -6.69
N LEU A 177 4.64 12.40 -7.20
CA LEU A 177 4.23 13.34 -8.24
C LEU A 177 3.72 12.56 -9.46
N ASN A 178 2.54 12.95 -9.96
CA ASN A 178 1.82 12.27 -11.05
C ASN A 178 1.31 10.85 -10.73
N GLU A 179 1.33 10.42 -9.47
CA GLU A 179 0.79 9.13 -9.07
C GLU A 179 -0.71 9.21 -8.68
N GLY A 180 -1.54 8.42 -9.37
CA GLY A 180 -2.95 8.26 -9.01
C GLY A 180 -3.16 7.22 -7.90
N TYR A 181 -4.28 7.32 -7.18
CA TYR A 181 -4.69 6.30 -6.22
C TYR A 181 -5.19 5.03 -6.92
N SER A 182 -4.81 3.86 -6.41
CA SER A 182 -5.27 2.54 -6.84
C SER A 182 -5.23 1.54 -5.69
N THR A 183 -6.39 1.00 -5.33
CA THR A 183 -6.51 -0.02 -4.28
C THR A 183 -5.62 -1.24 -4.56
N ILE A 184 -5.51 -1.66 -5.84
CA ILE A 184 -4.71 -2.82 -6.22
C ILE A 184 -3.22 -2.53 -6.01
N LYS A 185 -2.73 -1.37 -6.46
CA LYS A 185 -1.33 -0.95 -6.22
C LYS A 185 -1.00 -0.91 -4.73
N GLY A 186 -1.95 -0.46 -3.89
CA GLY A 186 -1.80 -0.45 -2.43
C GLY A 186 -1.49 -1.83 -1.82
N PHE A 187 -2.09 -2.91 -2.33
CA PHE A 187 -1.78 -4.27 -1.89
C PHE A 187 -0.35 -4.73 -2.25
N PHE A 188 0.33 -4.05 -3.17
CA PHE A 188 1.67 -4.39 -3.66
C PHE A 188 2.74 -3.35 -3.29
N ARG A 189 2.58 -2.69 -2.14
CA ARG A 189 3.59 -1.80 -1.51
C ARG A 189 3.97 -0.57 -2.35
N GLN A 190 2.99 0.02 -3.04
CA GLN A 190 3.24 1.19 -3.90
C GLN A 190 3.12 2.54 -3.21
N TYR A 191 2.44 2.60 -2.07
CA TYR A 191 2.26 3.85 -1.35
C TYR A 191 2.99 3.80 -0.01
N GLU A 192 3.60 4.93 0.32
CA GLU A 192 4.03 5.20 1.68
C GLU A 192 2.85 5.63 2.55
N LEU A 193 3.04 5.48 3.86
CA LEU A 193 2.07 5.96 4.84
C LEU A 193 2.36 7.43 5.14
N THR A 194 1.34 8.27 5.16
CA THR A 194 1.40 9.57 5.82
C THR A 194 0.18 9.79 6.68
N TYR A 195 0.33 10.64 7.68
CA TYR A 195 -0.79 11.22 8.41
C TYR A 195 -1.00 12.64 7.89
N ILE A 196 -2.23 13.15 8.00
CA ILE A 196 -2.57 14.55 7.73
C ILE A 196 -3.49 15.11 8.80
#